data_AF-A0A1B7THJ8-F1
#
_entry.id   AF-A0A1B7THJ8-F1
#
_cell.length_a   1.000
_cell.length_b   1.000
_cell.length_c   1.000
_cell.angle_alpha   90.00
_cell.angle_beta   90.00
_cell.angle_gamma   90.00
#
_symmetry.space_group_name_H-M   'P 1'
#
loop_
_entity.id
_entity.type
_entity.pdbx_description
1 polymer ?
#
loop_
_entity_poly.entity_id
_entity_poly.type
_entity_poly.pdbx_seq_one_letter_code
_entity_poly.pdbx_strand_id
1 'polypeptide(L)'
;MAESFSRDYKKELNFKITKTYDDKIKSLIYHLNHCKIYQFDNESSDWQFLSCQGPLVLYERELTITDDGYEPLGENEFEDGFDVNQLSGKDGYKYGLLVFNRLEPINFSLGISNDSAFIQKQMEENVESAFNEMKVDLKEELVILKSHLNEVFGIWIEETEEREAVYQLLKAFILKQE
;
A
#
# COMPACT_ATOMS: atom_id res chain seq x y z
N MET A 1 -27.56 8.07 15.62
CA MET A 1 -28.29 7.59 14.43
C MET A 1 -27.81 8.26 13.15
N ALA A 2 -27.69 9.59 13.10
CA ALA A 2 -27.10 10.29 11.93
C ALA A 2 -25.58 10.04 11.77
N GLU A 3 -24.83 9.99 12.87
CA GLU A 3 -23.38 9.72 12.84
C GLU A 3 -23.04 8.30 12.38
N SER A 4 -23.81 7.29 12.78
CA SER A 4 -23.60 5.91 12.34
C SER A 4 -23.91 5.77 10.85
N PHE A 5 -25.01 6.37 10.37
CA PHE A 5 -25.36 6.37 8.96
C PHE A 5 -24.31 7.06 8.07
N SER A 6 -23.76 8.19 8.53
CA SER A 6 -22.68 8.91 7.84
C SER A 6 -21.39 8.07 7.77
N ARG A 7 -21.05 7.35 8.85
CA ARG A 7 -19.87 6.48 8.91
C ARG A 7 -20.01 5.29 7.96
N ASP A 8 -21.16 4.62 7.95
CA ASP A 8 -21.43 3.47 7.08
C ASP A 8 -21.43 3.88 5.60
N TYR A 9 -22.02 5.03 5.28
CA TYR A 9 -22.02 5.59 3.93
C TYR A 9 -20.60 5.91 3.43
N LYS A 10 -19.76 6.55 4.26
CA LYS A 10 -18.35 6.82 3.91
C LYS A 10 -17.57 5.53 3.66
N LYS A 11 -17.80 4.50 4.48
CA LYS A 11 -17.13 3.20 4.32
C LYS A 11 -17.51 2.52 3.01
N GLU A 12 -18.80 2.49 2.66
CA GLU A 12 -19.26 1.93 1.37
C GLU A 12 -18.74 2.71 0.18
N LEU A 13 -18.74 4.05 0.26
CA LEU A 13 -18.25 4.89 -0.83
C LEU A 13 -16.74 4.68 -1.03
N ASN A 14 -15.96 4.69 0.04
CA ASN A 14 -14.52 4.43 -0.02
C ASN A 14 -14.26 3.03 -0.61
N PHE A 15 -15.00 2.01 -0.19
CA PHE A 15 -14.86 0.67 -0.78
C PHE A 15 -15.15 0.66 -2.29
N LYS A 16 -16.23 1.29 -2.72
CA LYS A 16 -16.61 1.37 -4.14
C LYS A 16 -15.55 2.10 -4.98
N ILE A 17 -15.02 3.21 -4.46
CA ILE A 17 -13.97 3.97 -5.15
C ILE A 17 -12.68 3.17 -5.17
N THR A 18 -12.26 2.54 -4.07
CA THR A 18 -11.05 1.69 -4.09
C THR A 18 -11.21 0.57 -5.11
N LYS A 19 -12.40 -0.02 -5.23
CA LYS A 19 -12.69 -1.08 -6.21
C LYS A 19 -12.56 -0.64 -7.67
N THR A 20 -12.61 0.66 -7.98
CA THR A 20 -12.35 1.14 -9.35
C THR A 20 -10.86 1.18 -9.69
N TYR A 21 -9.98 1.17 -8.69
CA TYR A 21 -8.52 1.17 -8.86
C TYR A 21 -7.89 -0.20 -8.58
N ASP A 22 -8.48 -0.98 -7.68
CA ASP A 22 -8.06 -2.34 -7.35
C ASP A 22 -9.31 -3.23 -7.24
N ASP A 23 -9.58 -4.00 -8.30
CA ASP A 23 -10.77 -4.84 -8.41
C ASP A 23 -10.76 -6.03 -7.43
N LYS A 24 -9.57 -6.39 -6.91
CA LYS A 24 -9.35 -7.45 -5.94
C LYS A 24 -9.60 -7.02 -4.50
N ILE A 25 -10.03 -5.79 -4.23
CA ILE A 25 -10.43 -5.42 -2.87
C ILE A 25 -11.56 -6.32 -2.35
N LYS A 26 -11.28 -6.99 -1.22
CA LYS A 26 -12.22 -7.87 -0.51
C LYS A 26 -12.89 -7.14 0.64
N SER A 27 -12.13 -6.42 1.46
CA SER A 27 -12.67 -5.71 2.62
C SER A 27 -11.88 -4.44 2.95
N LEU A 28 -12.58 -3.35 3.28
CA LEU A 28 -11.95 -2.12 3.78
C LEU A 28 -11.66 -2.26 5.27
N ILE A 29 -10.38 -2.27 5.64
CA ILE A 29 -9.92 -2.49 7.02
C ILE A 29 -9.88 -1.16 7.79
N TYR A 30 -9.28 -0.13 7.20
CA TYR A 30 -9.10 1.17 7.84
C TYR A 30 -9.10 2.30 6.81
N HIS A 31 -9.46 3.51 7.25
CA HIS A 31 -9.32 4.72 6.46
C HIS A 31 -9.06 5.92 7.37
N LEU A 32 -8.36 6.92 6.84
CA LEU A 32 -8.18 8.23 7.47
C LEU A 32 -8.35 9.34 6.44
N ASN A 33 -8.53 10.58 6.91
CA ASN A 33 -8.94 11.69 6.04
C ASN A 33 -7.79 12.34 5.26
N HIS A 34 -6.58 12.34 5.83
CA HIS A 34 -5.44 13.03 5.28
C HIS A 34 -4.11 12.43 5.75
N CYS A 35 -3.24 12.15 4.79
CA CYS A 35 -1.82 11.92 5.01
C CYS A 35 -1.02 12.57 3.88
N LYS A 36 0.30 12.65 4.07
CA LYS A 36 1.25 13.03 3.02
C LYS A 36 2.26 11.90 2.83
N ILE A 37 2.60 11.64 1.58
CA ILE A 37 3.59 10.63 1.21
C ILE A 37 4.92 11.29 0.87
N TYR A 38 5.98 10.78 1.48
CA TYR A 38 7.36 11.11 1.21
C TYR A 38 8.09 9.85 0.74
N GLN A 39 9.13 10.03 -0.06
CA GLN A 39 10.09 8.98 -0.40
C GLN A 39 11.46 9.41 0.12
N PHE A 40 12.18 8.47 0.71
CA PHE A 40 13.55 8.71 1.13
C PHE A 40 14.46 8.63 -0.09
N ASP A 41 15.16 9.71 -0.39
CA ASP A 41 16.21 9.72 -1.40
C ASP A 41 17.53 9.26 -0.76
N ASN A 42 18.06 8.15 -1.25
CA ASN A 42 19.32 7.60 -0.77
C ASN A 42 20.52 8.46 -1.17
N GLU A 43 20.43 9.22 -2.28
CA GLU A 43 21.52 10.07 -2.75
C GLU A 43 21.66 11.32 -1.86
N SER A 44 20.56 12.03 -1.63
CA SER A 44 20.56 13.20 -0.74
C SER A 44 20.51 12.83 0.75
N SER A 45 20.20 11.57 1.09
CA SER A 45 19.91 11.12 2.45
C SER A 45 18.81 11.95 3.14
N ASP A 46 17.78 12.32 2.38
CA ASP A 46 16.69 13.19 2.85
C ASP A 46 15.32 12.75 2.31
N TRP A 47 14.25 13.24 2.95
CA TRP A 47 12.88 12.95 2.56
C TRP A 47 12.40 13.91 1.47
N GLN A 48 12.00 13.36 0.33
CA GLN A 48 11.37 14.09 -0.77
C GLN A 48 9.86 13.91 -0.72
N PHE A 49 9.12 15.02 -0.79
CA PHE A 49 7.65 14.96 -0.85
C PHE A 49 7.22 14.47 -2.24
N LEU A 50 6.45 13.37 -2.29
CA LEU A 50 6.02 12.75 -3.55
C LEU A 50 4.81 13.46 -4.20
N SER A 51 4.49 14.71 -3.84
CA SER A 51 3.30 15.41 -4.35
C SER A 51 1.99 14.61 -4.20
N CYS A 52 1.96 13.65 -3.26
CA CYS A 52 0.81 12.81 -2.99
C CYS A 52 0.30 13.08 -1.59
N GLN A 53 -0.92 13.60 -1.50
CA GLN A 53 -1.60 13.79 -0.22
C GLN A 53 -3.12 13.63 -0.35
N GLY A 54 -3.73 13.08 0.69
CA GLY A 54 -5.17 12.87 0.72
C GLY A 54 -5.59 11.72 1.62
N PRO A 55 -6.83 11.24 1.47
CA PRO A 55 -7.33 10.11 2.24
C PRO A 55 -6.52 8.85 1.97
N LEU A 56 -6.19 8.14 3.04
CA LEU A 56 -5.53 6.84 2.98
C LEU A 56 -6.55 5.76 3.32
N VAL A 57 -6.46 4.66 2.59
CA VAL A 57 -7.22 3.43 2.86
C VAL A 57 -6.28 2.23 2.97
N LEU A 58 -6.56 1.38 3.94
CA LEU A 58 -5.94 0.06 4.11
C LEU A 58 -7.01 -1.00 3.92
N TYR A 59 -6.71 -2.02 3.12
CA TYR A 59 -7.70 -3.01 2.73
C TYR A 59 -7.10 -4.41 2.54
N GLU A 60 -7.95 -5.42 2.70
CA GLU A 60 -7.66 -6.81 2.36
C GLU A 60 -7.95 -7.04 0.88
N ARG A 61 -7.09 -7.80 0.21
CA ARG A 61 -7.26 -8.22 -1.18
C ARG A 61 -7.63 -9.70 -1.23
N GLU A 62 -8.48 -10.05 -2.20
CA GLU A 62 -8.75 -11.44 -2.55
C GLU A 62 -7.62 -11.96 -3.43
N LEU A 63 -6.94 -13.00 -2.96
CA LEU A 63 -5.86 -13.64 -3.71
C LEU A 63 -6.42 -14.82 -4.49
N THR A 64 -6.19 -14.81 -5.80
CA THR A 64 -6.45 -15.97 -6.65
C THR A 64 -5.18 -16.81 -6.74
N ILE A 65 -5.21 -17.98 -6.12
CA ILE A 65 -4.12 -18.96 -6.18
C ILE A 65 -4.61 -20.11 -7.07
N THR A 66 -3.93 -20.31 -8.18
CA THR A 66 -4.12 -21.42 -9.13
C THR A 66 -3.18 -22.58 -8.79
N ASP A 67 -3.32 -23.71 -9.49
CA ASP A 67 -2.41 -24.86 -9.34
C ASP A 67 -0.94 -24.48 -9.65
N ASP A 68 -0.74 -23.50 -10.53
CA ASP A 68 0.58 -22.94 -10.87
C ASP A 68 1.00 -21.80 -9.91
N GLY A 69 0.27 -21.60 -8.80
CA GLY A 69 0.44 -20.56 -7.79
C GLY A 69 -0.32 -19.27 -8.11
N TYR A 70 0.22 -18.11 -7.70
CA TYR A 70 -0.41 -16.81 -7.91
C TYR A 70 -0.69 -16.49 -9.39
N GLU A 71 -1.80 -15.81 -9.67
CA GLU A 71 -2.08 -15.21 -10.99
C GLU A 71 -1.06 -14.10 -11.31
N PRO A 72 -0.78 -13.81 -12.59
CA PRO A 72 0.00 -12.63 -12.94
C PRO A 72 -0.72 -11.35 -12.49
N LEU A 73 0.05 -10.35 -12.08
CA LEU A 73 -0.43 -8.98 -11.99
C LEU A 73 -0.88 -8.53 -13.38
N GLY A 74 -2.04 -7.86 -13.44
CA GLY A 74 -2.51 -7.26 -14.68
C GLY A 74 -1.49 -6.23 -15.19
N GLU A 75 -1.40 -6.07 -16.50
CA GLU A 75 -0.63 -4.98 -17.10
C GLU A 75 -1.33 -3.66 -16.77
N ASN A 76 -0.62 -2.74 -16.11
CA ASN A 76 -1.11 -1.37 -15.96
C ASN A 76 -0.90 -0.64 -17.29
N GLU A 77 -1.99 -0.30 -17.98
CA GLU A 77 -1.95 0.48 -19.22
C GLU A 77 -1.58 1.97 -19.00
N PHE A 78 -1.37 2.38 -17.75
CA PHE A 78 -1.06 3.75 -17.38
C PHE A 78 0.43 3.88 -17.04
N GLU A 79 1.13 4.79 -17.74
CA GLU A 79 2.43 5.28 -17.29
C GLU A 79 2.27 5.96 -15.93
N ASP A 80 2.92 5.42 -14.90
CA ASP A 80 2.96 6.03 -13.57
C ASP A 80 3.60 7.42 -13.67
N GLY A 81 2.97 8.44 -13.09
CA GLY A 81 3.55 9.79 -13.02
C GLY A 81 4.43 10.04 -11.79
N PHE A 82 4.66 9.01 -10.97
CA PHE A 82 5.70 9.01 -9.94
C PHE A 82 6.90 8.21 -10.46
N ASP A 83 8.12 8.67 -10.15
CA ASP A 83 9.36 7.92 -10.42
C ASP A 83 9.55 6.81 -9.36
N VAL A 84 8.59 5.89 -9.31
CA VAL A 84 8.56 4.73 -8.42
C VAL A 84 8.44 3.47 -9.26
N ASN A 85 9.06 2.39 -8.78
CA ASN A 85 9.09 1.14 -9.52
C ASN A 85 7.74 0.44 -9.39
N GLN A 86 7.14 0.12 -10.53
CA GLN A 86 5.90 -0.62 -10.58
C GLN A 86 6.14 -2.10 -10.29
N LEU A 87 5.31 -2.69 -9.43
CA LEU A 87 5.36 -4.13 -9.15
C LEU A 87 4.90 -4.91 -10.37
N SER A 88 5.65 -5.96 -10.72
CA SER A 88 5.36 -6.86 -11.84
C SER A 88 5.41 -8.34 -11.40
N GLY A 89 5.06 -9.25 -12.30
CA GLY A 89 5.09 -10.69 -12.03
C GLY A 89 3.79 -11.18 -11.40
N LYS A 90 3.88 -11.84 -10.26
CA LYS A 90 2.77 -12.54 -9.58
C LYS A 90 2.02 -11.67 -8.58
N ASP A 91 0.71 -11.88 -8.49
CA ASP A 91 -0.17 -11.17 -7.57
C ASP A 91 -0.38 -11.93 -6.24
N GLY A 92 0.59 -11.83 -5.36
CA GLY A 92 0.53 -12.37 -3.99
C GLY A 92 0.33 -11.32 -2.90
N TYR A 93 -0.16 -10.12 -3.25
CA TYR A 93 -0.31 -9.02 -2.29
C TYR A 93 -1.63 -9.11 -1.52
N LYS A 94 -1.59 -9.72 -0.34
CA LYS A 94 -2.76 -9.99 0.52
C LYS A 94 -3.46 -8.73 1.02
N TYR A 95 -2.71 -7.64 1.18
CA TYR A 95 -3.25 -6.36 1.61
C TYR A 95 -2.83 -5.27 0.63
N GLY A 96 -3.56 -4.17 0.64
CA GLY A 96 -3.22 -2.98 -0.13
C GLY A 96 -3.31 -1.72 0.72
N LEU A 97 -2.48 -0.75 0.34
CA LEU A 97 -2.53 0.63 0.78
C LEU A 97 -2.77 1.50 -0.45
N LEU A 98 -3.74 2.41 -0.35
CA LEU A 98 -4.01 3.39 -1.41
C LEU A 98 -4.20 4.77 -0.78
N VAL A 99 -3.60 5.79 -1.38
CA VAL A 99 -3.82 7.20 -1.06
C VAL A 99 -4.45 7.88 -2.26
N PHE A 100 -5.65 8.39 -2.06
CA PHE A 100 -6.37 9.15 -3.07
C PHE A 100 -5.78 10.55 -3.16
N ASN A 101 -4.98 10.80 -4.18
CA ASN A 101 -4.27 12.05 -4.30
C ASN A 101 -5.23 13.21 -4.61
N ARG A 102 -5.10 14.31 -3.87
CA ARG A 102 -5.87 15.54 -4.08
C ARG A 102 -5.13 16.59 -4.89
N LEU A 103 -3.83 16.41 -5.13
CA LEU A 103 -2.99 17.35 -5.87
C LEU A 103 -2.96 17.02 -7.36
N GLU A 104 -2.87 15.73 -7.70
CA GLU A 104 -2.68 15.25 -9.06
C GLU A 104 -3.59 14.03 -9.32
N PRO A 105 -3.92 13.72 -10.58
CA PRO A 105 -4.79 12.59 -10.94
C PRO A 105 -4.12 11.21 -10.76
N ILE A 106 -2.99 11.14 -10.06
CA ILE A 106 -2.20 9.94 -9.84
C ILE A 106 -2.22 9.61 -8.35
N ASN A 107 -2.77 8.45 -8.02
CA ASN A 107 -2.83 7.94 -6.66
C ASN A 107 -1.53 7.25 -6.27
N PHE A 108 -1.23 7.21 -4.98
CA PHE A 108 -0.15 6.36 -4.47
C PHE A 108 -0.74 5.02 -4.04
N SER A 109 -0.21 3.92 -4.57
CA SER A 109 -0.66 2.56 -4.23
C SER A 109 0.51 1.68 -3.85
N LEU A 110 0.30 0.77 -2.91
CA LEU A 110 1.30 -0.23 -2.55
C LEU A 110 0.64 -1.57 -2.20
N GLY A 111 1.10 -2.63 -2.86
CA GLY A 111 0.78 -4.01 -2.50
C GLY A 111 1.60 -4.46 -1.30
N ILE A 112 0.95 -5.12 -0.33
CA ILE A 112 1.56 -5.55 0.92
C ILE A 112 1.44 -7.07 1.06
N SER A 113 2.59 -7.75 1.15
CA SER A 113 2.68 -9.15 1.55
C SER A 113 4.04 -9.41 2.19
N ASN A 114 4.11 -10.38 3.10
CA ASN A 114 5.37 -10.94 3.58
C ASN A 114 5.31 -12.48 3.60
N ASP A 115 4.42 -13.04 2.77
CA ASP A 115 4.33 -14.48 2.56
C ASP A 115 5.66 -14.99 1.98
N SER A 116 6.33 -15.88 2.72
CA SER A 116 7.67 -16.35 2.35
C SER A 116 7.69 -17.11 1.03
N ALA A 117 6.65 -17.89 0.74
CA ALA A 117 6.51 -18.64 -0.51
C ALA A 117 6.31 -17.70 -1.71
N PHE A 118 5.49 -16.67 -1.55
CA PHE A 118 5.31 -15.60 -2.54
C PHE A 118 6.61 -14.86 -2.83
N ILE A 119 7.32 -14.41 -1.79
CA ILE A 119 8.59 -13.70 -1.94
C ILE A 119 9.61 -14.56 -2.67
N GLN A 120 9.78 -15.82 -2.25
CA GLN A 120 10.72 -16.74 -2.90
C GLN A 120 10.37 -16.91 -4.38
N LYS A 121 9.10 -17.13 -4.70
CA LYS A 121 8.65 -17.29 -6.08
C LYS A 121 8.90 -16.03 -6.93
N GLN A 122 8.65 -14.85 -6.36
CA GLN A 122 8.94 -13.60 -7.05
C GLN A 122 10.44 -13.41 -7.31
N MET A 123 11.31 -13.83 -6.38
CA MET A 123 12.76 -13.79 -6.59
C MET A 123 13.24 -14.75 -7.69
N GLU A 124 12.57 -15.89 -7.86
CA GLU A 124 12.88 -16.85 -8.94
C GLU A 124 12.48 -16.31 -10.32
N GLU A 125 11.41 -15.50 -10.40
CA GLU A 125 10.92 -14.90 -11.65
C GLU A 125 11.60 -13.55 -11.98
N ASN A 126 11.89 -12.71 -10.98
CA ASN A 126 12.53 -11.39 -11.14
C ASN A 126 14.05 -11.46 -10.98
N VAL A 127 14.74 -11.90 -12.03
CA VAL A 127 16.21 -12.08 -12.04
C VAL A 127 16.96 -10.74 -11.94
N GLU A 128 16.37 -9.63 -12.38
CA GLU A 128 17.05 -8.33 -12.48
C GLU A 128 16.90 -7.43 -11.24
N SER A 129 15.86 -7.64 -10.42
CA SER A 129 15.56 -6.78 -9.27
C SER A 129 15.29 -7.60 -8.00
N ALA A 130 15.99 -7.27 -6.92
CA ALA A 130 15.80 -7.94 -5.64
C ALA A 130 14.38 -7.69 -5.11
N PHE A 131 13.61 -8.76 -4.88
CA PHE A 131 12.32 -8.73 -4.20
C PHE A 131 12.50 -9.14 -2.74
N ASN A 132 12.18 -8.25 -1.80
CA ASN A 132 12.56 -8.37 -0.39
C ASN A 132 11.35 -8.39 0.54
N GLU A 133 11.53 -8.86 1.78
CA GLU A 133 10.53 -8.64 2.83
C GLU A 133 10.31 -7.15 3.09
N MET A 134 9.05 -6.76 3.16
CA MET A 134 8.64 -5.43 3.59
C MET A 134 8.92 -5.24 5.08
N LYS A 135 9.19 -3.99 5.45
CA LYS A 135 9.40 -3.59 6.84
C LYS A 135 8.63 -2.33 7.14
N VAL A 136 8.16 -2.20 8.38
CA VAL A 136 7.52 -0.99 8.86
C VAL A 136 8.13 -0.59 10.19
N ASP A 137 8.35 0.71 10.35
CA ASP A 137 8.80 1.33 11.57
C ASP A 137 8.01 2.61 11.85
N LEU A 138 8.06 3.08 13.09
CA LEU A 138 7.46 4.35 13.50
C LEU A 138 8.55 5.22 14.10
N LYS A 139 8.87 6.33 13.42
CA LYS A 139 9.88 7.28 13.89
C LYS A 139 9.31 8.69 13.86
N GLU A 140 9.28 9.31 15.03
CA GLU A 140 8.73 10.67 15.22
C GLU A 140 7.30 10.77 14.67
N GLU A 141 7.09 11.52 13.59
CA GLU A 141 5.80 11.75 12.96
C GLU A 141 5.57 10.91 11.68
N LEU A 142 6.52 10.02 11.34
CA LEU A 142 6.47 9.21 10.13
C LEU A 142 6.26 7.74 10.44
N VAL A 143 5.25 7.15 9.80
CA VAL A 143 5.20 5.70 9.59
C VAL A 143 6.10 5.39 8.40
N ILE A 144 7.24 4.77 8.66
CA ILE A 144 8.25 4.44 7.64
C ILE A 144 7.98 3.04 7.13
N LEU A 145 7.87 2.89 5.82
CA LEU A 145 7.59 1.62 5.18
C LEU A 145 8.62 1.37 4.08
N LYS A 146 9.28 0.22 4.14
CA LYS A 146 10.20 -0.27 3.11
C LYS A 146 9.48 -1.27 2.22
N SER A 147 9.42 -1.01 0.92
CA SER A 147 8.76 -1.84 -0.09
C SER A 147 9.58 -3.09 -0.45
N HIS A 148 8.94 -4.00 -1.20
CA HIS A 148 9.61 -5.16 -1.77
C HIS A 148 10.79 -4.80 -2.68
N LEU A 149 10.74 -3.63 -3.33
CA LEU A 149 11.75 -3.13 -4.26
C LEU A 149 12.80 -2.22 -3.56
N ASN A 150 12.88 -2.30 -2.23
CA ASN A 150 13.78 -1.52 -1.37
C ASN A 150 13.53 0.00 -1.33
N GLU A 151 12.47 0.50 -1.94
CA GLU A 151 12.06 1.90 -1.79
C GLU A 151 11.57 2.14 -0.36
N VAL A 152 11.88 3.31 0.18
CA VAL A 152 11.52 3.67 1.55
C VAL A 152 10.58 4.86 1.49
N PHE A 153 9.36 4.64 1.97
CA PHE A 153 8.29 5.63 2.01
C PHE A 153 8.04 6.10 3.45
N GLY A 154 7.74 7.37 3.60
CA GLY A 154 7.34 7.99 4.86
C GLY A 154 5.91 8.47 4.74
N ILE A 155 5.03 7.96 5.60
CA ILE A 155 3.64 8.39 5.68
C ILE A 155 3.52 9.34 6.86
N TRP A 156 3.33 10.62 6.57
CA TRP A 156 3.07 11.64 7.59
C TRP A 156 1.57 11.74 7.87
N ILE A 157 1.21 11.61 9.13
CA ILE A 157 -0.17 11.68 9.64
C ILE A 157 -0.16 12.63 10.85
N GLU A 158 -0.99 13.66 10.79
CA GLU A 158 -1.09 14.72 11.81
C GLU A 158 -1.59 14.16 13.15
N GLU A 159 -2.70 13.43 13.11
CA GLU A 159 -3.33 12.86 14.29
C GLU A 159 -2.54 11.67 14.83
N THR A 160 -2.08 11.78 16.08
CA THR A 160 -1.20 10.77 16.69
C THR A 160 -1.90 9.42 16.85
N GLU A 161 -3.18 9.41 17.23
CA GLU A 161 -3.96 8.18 17.35
C GLU A 161 -4.14 7.47 15.98
N GLU A 162 -4.39 8.23 14.92
CA GLU A 162 -4.49 7.67 13.56
C GLU A 162 -3.13 7.14 13.08
N ARG A 163 -2.04 7.87 13.36
CA ARG A 163 -0.67 7.47 13.03
C ARG A 163 -0.29 6.14 13.70
N GLU A 164 -0.56 6.01 14.99
CA GLU A 164 -0.31 4.78 15.73
C GLU A 164 -1.19 3.62 15.21
N ALA A 165 -2.46 3.88 14.91
CA ALA A 165 -3.35 2.86 14.36
C ALA A 165 -2.85 2.33 13.00
N VAL A 166 -2.43 3.23 12.09
CA VAL A 166 -1.85 2.84 10.79
C VAL A 166 -0.58 2.01 10.98
N TYR A 167 0.34 2.44 11.86
CA TYR A 167 1.55 1.68 12.16
C TYR A 167 1.24 0.26 12.66
N GLN A 168 0.34 0.12 13.64
CA GLN A 168 -0.01 -1.19 14.20
C GLN A 168 -0.67 -2.11 13.17
N LEU A 169 -1.53 -1.56 12.29
CA LEU A 169 -2.16 -2.32 11.22
C LEU A 169 -1.15 -2.78 10.18
N LEU A 170 -0.29 -1.89 9.69
CA LEU A 170 0.77 -2.24 8.74
C LEU A 170 1.71 -3.29 9.33
N LYS A 171 2.09 -3.13 10.60
CA LYS A 171 2.91 -4.11 11.32
C LYS A 171 2.20 -5.46 11.41
N ALA A 172 0.90 -5.48 11.67
CA ALA A 172 0.12 -6.72 11.68
C ALA A 172 0.03 -7.38 10.29
N PHE A 173 -0.12 -6.61 9.21
CA PHE A 173 -0.15 -7.13 7.83
C PHE A 173 1.18 -7.77 7.42
N ILE A 174 2.29 -7.20 7.89
CA ILE A 174 3.65 -7.63 7.61
C ILE A 174 4.04 -8.85 8.47
N LEU A 175 3.60 -8.93 9.73
CA LEU A 175 3.97 -10.02 10.65
C LEU A 175 3.06 -11.27 10.57
N LYS A 176 1.79 -11.13 10.22
CA LYS A 176 0.81 -12.25 10.28
C LYS A 176 0.75 -13.12 9.02
N GLN A 177 1.90 -13.46 8.44
CA GLN A 177 1.95 -14.29 7.23
C GLN A 177 2.43 -15.70 7.64
N GLU A 178 1.52 -16.48 8.22
CA GLU A 178 1.62 -17.95 8.40
C GLU A 178 0.81 -18.67 7.33
#